data_AF-A0A3A5RBA3-F1
#
_entry.id   AF-A0A3A5RBA3-F1
#
_cell.length_a   1.000
_cell.length_b   1.000
_cell.length_c   1.000
_cell.angle_alpha   90.00
_cell.angle_beta   90.00
_cell.angle_gamma   90.00
#
_symmetry.space_group_name_H-M   'P 1'
#
loop_
_entity.id
_entity.type
_entity.pdbx_description
1 polymer ?
#
loop_
_entity_poly.entity_id
_entity_poly.type
_entity_poly.pdbx_seq_one_letter_code
_entity_poly.pdbx_strand_id
1 'polypeptide(L)'
;MKIIAKQGSALEKLLKQMNERLLREQDEAKDMIQEYCGSRPDSIGYVWAFGFTAEWFYTLIGFENKEFVPEKLVLNNEDKKHPCWKINKRKKEGREFIDKWCKKFRGIDGKPLNRFGIPVMHEETGRYFHWLPLEKDGIYYVSVGSSILECMPSAKSEQFEIEV
;
A
#
# COMPACT_ATOMS: atom_id res chain seq x y z
N MET A 1 -7.51 7.16 -12.56
CA MET A 1 -8.29 6.07 -13.12
C MET A 1 -8.62 5.02 -12.07
N LYS A 2 -9.85 4.51 -12.11
CA LYS A 2 -10.37 3.48 -11.24
C LYS A 2 -10.95 2.35 -12.08
N ILE A 3 -10.68 1.12 -11.68
CA ILE A 3 -11.41 -0.05 -12.16
C ILE A 3 -12.37 -0.46 -11.04
N ILE A 4 -13.65 -0.17 -11.24
CA ILE A 4 -14.72 -0.28 -10.25
C ILE A 4 -15.35 -1.64 -10.37
N ALA A 5 -15.32 -2.45 -9.31
CA ALA A 5 -15.93 -3.77 -9.35
C ALA A 5 -17.46 -3.66 -9.37
N LYS A 6 -18.10 -4.51 -10.17
CA LYS A 6 -19.56 -4.62 -10.18
C LYS A 6 -20.04 -5.30 -8.90
N GLN A 7 -21.17 -4.83 -8.37
CA GLN A 7 -21.77 -5.40 -7.15
C GLN A 7 -22.08 -6.89 -7.34
N GLY A 8 -21.70 -7.71 -6.35
CA GLY A 8 -21.84 -9.16 -6.36
C GLY A 8 -20.80 -9.91 -7.20
N SER A 9 -19.85 -9.21 -7.84
CA SER A 9 -18.83 -9.84 -8.69
C SER A 9 -17.76 -10.55 -7.87
N ALA A 10 -17.06 -11.50 -8.51
CA ALA A 10 -15.91 -12.16 -7.90
C ALA A 10 -14.75 -11.17 -7.67
N LEU A 11 -14.62 -10.15 -8.52
CA LEU A 11 -13.66 -9.08 -8.33
C LEU A 11 -13.98 -8.24 -7.08
N GLU A 12 -15.24 -7.88 -6.86
CA GLU A 12 -15.64 -7.13 -5.65
C GLU A 12 -15.24 -7.88 -4.39
N LYS A 13 -15.52 -9.18 -4.31
CA LYS A 13 -15.12 -10.03 -3.18
C LYS A 13 -13.61 -10.03 -2.96
N LEU A 14 -12.83 -10.11 -4.04
CA LEU A 14 -11.36 -10.04 -3.96
C LEU A 14 -10.88 -8.67 -3.46
N LEU A 15 -11.37 -7.59 -4.06
CA LEU A 15 -10.99 -6.23 -3.68
C LEU A 15 -11.37 -5.91 -2.24
N LYS A 16 -12.52 -6.40 -1.78
CA LYS A 16 -12.92 -6.32 -0.37
C LYS A 16 -11.91 -6.99 0.54
N GLN A 17 -11.54 -8.23 0.27
CA GLN A 17 -10.52 -8.95 1.08
C GLN A 17 -9.17 -8.23 1.09
N MET A 18 -8.75 -7.70 -0.05
CA MET A 18 -7.50 -6.94 -0.17
C MET A 18 -7.56 -5.60 0.57
N ASN A 19 -8.67 -4.86 0.46
CA ASN A 19 -8.86 -3.59 1.14
C ASN A 19 -8.98 -3.76 2.67
N GLU A 20 -9.71 -4.77 3.14
CA GLU A 20 -9.75 -5.09 4.58
C GLU A 20 -8.35 -5.44 5.10
N ARG A 21 -7.55 -6.19 4.32
CA ARG A 21 -6.15 -6.46 4.67
C ARG A 21 -5.30 -5.19 4.67
N LEU A 22 -5.45 -4.32 3.68
CA LEU A 22 -4.77 -3.02 3.59
C LEU A 22 -5.00 -2.21 4.87
N LEU A 23 -6.26 -2.01 5.25
CA LEU A 23 -6.62 -1.18 6.41
C LEU A 23 -6.14 -1.80 7.73
N ARG A 24 -6.32 -3.12 7.90
CA ARG A 24 -5.81 -3.83 9.10
C ARG A 24 -4.30 -3.73 9.21
N GLU A 25 -3.56 -4.04 8.14
CA GLU A 25 -2.09 -3.98 8.17
C GLU A 25 -1.59 -2.55 8.39
N GLN A 26 -2.28 -1.52 7.89
CA GLN A 26 -1.95 -0.12 8.17
C GLN A 26 -2.06 0.18 9.67
N ASP A 27 -3.15 -0.24 10.30
CA ASP A 27 -3.40 0.02 11.71
C ASP A 27 -2.42 -0.76 12.60
N GLU A 28 -2.17 -2.03 12.26
CA GLU A 28 -1.16 -2.85 12.94
C GLU A 28 0.26 -2.29 12.77
N ALA A 29 0.58 -1.70 11.62
CA ALA A 29 1.86 -1.02 11.40
C ALA A 29 2.00 0.20 12.31
N LYS A 30 0.91 0.98 12.50
CA LYS A 30 0.86 2.10 13.44
C LYS A 30 0.99 1.64 14.89
N ASP A 31 0.32 0.55 15.26
CA ASP A 31 0.44 -0.07 16.59
C ASP A 31 1.88 -0.47 16.89
N MET A 32 2.56 -1.14 15.95
CA MET A 32 3.95 -1.55 16.13
C MET A 32 4.89 -0.36 16.31
N ILE A 33 4.69 0.74 15.58
CA ILE A 33 5.47 1.96 15.79
C ILE A 33 5.18 2.55 17.17
N GLN A 34 3.92 2.62 17.58
CA GLN A 34 3.53 3.11 18.89
C GLN A 34 4.17 2.30 20.02
N GLU A 35 4.17 0.97 19.93
CA GLU A 35 4.83 0.09 20.90
C GLU A 35 6.35 0.36 20.93
N TYR A 36 6.95 0.57 19.76
CA TYR A 36 8.39 0.80 19.66
C TYR A 36 8.81 2.16 20.23
N CYS A 37 8.19 3.27 19.81
CA CYS A 37 8.62 4.64 20.14
C CYS A 37 7.75 5.37 21.17
N GLY A 38 6.67 4.76 21.66
CA GLY A 38 5.76 5.35 22.65
C GLY A 38 4.76 6.36 22.08
N SER A 39 4.73 6.56 20.76
CA SER A 39 3.82 7.51 20.10
C SER A 39 3.27 6.93 18.81
N ARG A 40 1.95 7.00 18.64
CA ARG A 40 1.28 6.51 17.43
C ARG A 40 1.52 7.47 16.26
N PRO A 41 1.97 7.01 15.10
CA PRO A 41 2.10 7.87 13.93
C PRO A 41 0.75 8.11 13.25
N ASP A 42 0.59 9.29 12.70
CA ASP A 42 -0.62 9.69 11.95
C ASP A 42 -0.66 9.03 10.58
N SER A 43 0.52 8.79 9.98
CA SER A 43 0.64 8.14 8.67
C SER A 43 1.85 7.21 8.58
N ILE A 44 1.71 6.18 7.76
CA ILE A 44 2.80 5.29 7.36
C ILE A 44 2.71 5.13 5.85
N GLY A 45 3.80 5.49 5.17
CA GLY A 45 3.92 5.29 3.73
C GLY A 45 4.11 3.82 3.39
N TYR A 46 3.88 3.48 2.14
CA TYR A 46 4.08 2.14 1.61
C TYR A 46 4.85 2.19 0.31
N VAL A 47 5.43 1.06 -0.07
CA VAL A 47 6.03 0.85 -1.38
C VAL A 47 5.21 -0.15 -2.18
N TRP A 48 5.36 -0.07 -3.50
CA TRP A 48 4.82 -1.02 -4.45
C TRP A 48 5.99 -1.48 -5.33
N ALA A 49 6.12 -2.78 -5.50
CA ALA A 49 7.22 -3.39 -6.25
C ALA A 49 6.85 -4.81 -6.65
N PHE A 50 7.35 -5.27 -7.81
CA PHE A 50 7.22 -6.67 -8.25
C PHE A 50 5.77 -7.21 -8.27
N GLY A 51 4.80 -6.34 -8.56
CA GLY A 51 3.37 -6.69 -8.60
C GLY A 51 2.69 -6.66 -7.24
N PHE A 52 3.42 -6.37 -6.17
CA PHE A 52 2.89 -6.12 -4.84
C PHE A 52 2.59 -4.63 -4.64
N THR A 53 1.58 -4.35 -3.82
CA THR A 53 1.30 -3.01 -3.31
C THR A 53 1.21 -3.04 -1.78
N ALA A 54 1.15 -1.87 -1.16
CA ALA A 54 0.97 -1.72 0.28
C ALA A 54 2.01 -2.49 1.14
N GLU A 55 3.25 -2.62 0.66
CA GLU A 55 4.34 -3.02 1.54
C GLU A 55 4.66 -1.83 2.45
N TRP A 56 4.07 -1.82 3.66
CA TRP A 56 4.23 -0.74 4.63
C TRP A 56 5.70 -0.52 4.95
N PHE A 57 6.14 0.74 4.90
CA PHE A 57 7.55 1.06 4.91
C PHE A 57 7.94 1.77 6.19
N TYR A 58 8.71 1.08 7.05
CA TYR A 58 9.23 1.58 8.34
C TYR A 58 10.19 2.78 8.22
N THR A 59 10.38 3.30 6.99
CA THR A 59 11.15 4.52 6.73
C THR A 59 10.27 5.74 6.37
N LEU A 60 8.97 5.55 6.22
CA LEU A 60 8.02 6.61 5.85
C LEU A 60 7.00 6.82 6.97
N ILE A 61 7.48 7.15 8.16
CA ILE A 61 6.63 7.36 9.34
C ILE A 61 6.34 8.86 9.45
N GLY A 62 5.05 9.24 9.47
CA GLY A 62 4.60 10.62 9.55
C GLY A 62 3.90 10.95 10.86
N PHE A 63 4.18 12.15 11.38
CA PHE A 63 3.46 12.77 12.48
C PHE A 63 2.96 14.14 12.00
N GLU A 64 1.71 14.49 12.26
CA GLU A 64 1.10 15.76 11.88
C GLU A 64 1.67 16.93 12.68
N ASN A 65 1.97 16.69 13.97
CA ASN A 65 2.68 17.65 14.79
C ASN A 65 4.15 17.77 14.34
N LYS A 66 4.47 18.85 13.64
CA LYS A 66 5.81 19.09 13.07
C LYS A 66 6.87 19.42 14.12
N GLU A 67 6.47 19.83 15.31
CA GLU A 67 7.38 20.09 16.44
C GLU A 67 7.73 18.80 17.20
N PHE A 68 6.96 17.73 16.98
CA PHE A 68 7.22 16.44 17.60
C PHE A 68 8.47 15.79 17.01
N VAL A 69 9.41 15.45 17.90
CA VAL A 69 10.65 14.74 17.55
C VAL A 69 10.64 13.38 18.26
N PRO A 70 10.36 12.28 17.55
CA PRO A 70 10.35 10.94 18.12
C PRO A 70 11.77 10.46 18.50
N GLU A 71 12.01 10.18 19.77
CA GLU A 71 13.35 9.87 20.32
C GLU A 71 14.04 8.64 19.67
N LYS A 72 13.27 7.59 19.35
CA LYS A 72 13.81 6.34 18.78
C LYS A 72 13.86 6.31 17.26
N LEU A 73 13.34 7.35 16.60
CA LEU A 73 13.36 7.46 15.15
C LEU A 73 14.40 8.49 14.72
N VAL A 74 14.79 8.43 13.46
CA VAL A 74 15.67 9.42 12.84
C VAL A 74 15.01 9.97 11.60
N LEU A 75 15.34 11.22 11.26
CA LEU A 75 14.78 11.86 10.08
C LEU A 75 15.18 11.09 8.81
N ASN A 76 14.22 10.90 7.89
CA ASN A 76 14.39 10.17 6.64
C ASN A 76 14.44 11.07 5.40
N ASN A 77 14.03 12.33 5.51
CA ASN A 77 14.08 13.31 4.42
C ASN A 77 14.62 14.66 4.93
N GLU A 78 14.99 15.55 4.02
CA GLU A 78 15.39 16.92 4.38
C GLU A 78 14.20 17.90 4.33
N ASP A 79 13.03 17.43 3.89
CA ASP A 79 11.81 18.23 3.80
C ASP A 79 11.24 18.56 5.18
N LYS A 80 11.56 19.76 5.66
CA LYS A 80 11.06 20.28 6.94
C LYS A 80 9.56 20.58 6.93
N LYS A 81 8.92 20.72 5.76
CA LYS A 81 7.47 20.97 5.68
C LYS A 81 6.67 19.69 5.92
N HIS A 82 7.23 18.56 5.51
CA HIS A 82 6.64 17.22 5.64
C HIS A 82 7.69 16.23 6.15
N PRO A 83 8.11 16.34 7.43
CA PRO A 83 9.13 15.47 7.97
C PRO A 83 8.67 14.01 7.96
N CYS A 84 9.49 13.14 7.40
CA CYS A 84 9.31 11.69 7.48
C CYS A 84 10.40 11.09 8.36
N TRP A 85 10.02 10.13 9.19
CA TRP A 85 10.88 9.47 10.14
C TRP A 85 11.11 8.01 9.77
N LYS A 86 12.24 7.45 10.21
CA LYS A 86 12.59 6.03 10.03
C LYS A 86 13.17 5.44 11.29
N ILE A 87 13.09 4.11 11.38
CA ILE A 87 13.75 3.34 12.44
C ILE A 87 15.27 3.50 12.38
N ASN A 88 15.91 3.72 13.54
CA ASN A 88 17.35 3.83 13.64
C ASN A 88 18.04 2.46 13.57
N LYS A 89 18.37 2.00 12.37
CA LYS A 89 19.05 0.70 12.12
C LYS A 89 20.45 0.56 12.75
N ARG A 90 21.05 1.64 13.27
CA ARG A 90 22.35 1.57 13.96
C ARG A 90 22.22 0.92 15.34
N LYS A 91 21.04 1.02 15.98
CA LYS A 91 20.76 0.41 17.29
C LYS A 91 20.31 -1.04 17.13
N LYS A 92 20.63 -1.89 18.12
CA LYS A 92 20.25 -3.33 18.13
C LYS A 92 18.73 -3.49 18.07
N GLU A 93 18.02 -2.81 18.96
CA GLU A 93 16.55 -2.77 18.99
C GLU A 93 15.92 -2.33 17.65
N GLY A 94 16.55 -1.39 16.94
CA GLY A 94 16.08 -0.94 15.64
C GLY A 94 16.21 -2.03 14.57
N ARG A 95 17.29 -2.82 14.59
CA ARG A 95 17.43 -3.97 13.68
C ARG A 95 16.44 -5.09 13.99
N GLU A 96 16.22 -5.38 15.26
CA GLU A 96 15.23 -6.38 15.70
C GLU A 96 13.81 -5.95 15.32
N PHE A 97 13.49 -4.66 15.47
CA PHE A 97 12.22 -4.10 15.00
C PHE A 97 12.05 -4.28 13.49
N ILE A 98 13.06 -3.90 12.69
CA ILE A 98 13.01 -4.01 11.23
C ILE A 98 12.84 -5.47 10.79
N ASP A 99 13.52 -6.42 11.44
CA ASP A 99 13.35 -7.85 11.14
C ASP A 99 11.91 -8.33 11.39
N LYS A 100 11.32 -7.98 12.54
CA LYS A 100 9.90 -8.28 12.84
C LYS A 100 8.97 -7.62 11.83
N TRP A 101 9.22 -6.36 11.50
CA TRP A 101 8.44 -5.58 10.54
C TRP A 101 8.43 -6.26 9.17
N CYS A 102 9.61 -6.52 8.60
CA CYS A 102 9.76 -7.12 7.28
C CYS A 102 9.14 -8.52 7.23
N LYS A 103 9.16 -9.29 8.33
CA LYS A 103 8.50 -10.60 8.39
C LYS A 103 6.97 -10.49 8.32
N LYS A 104 6.40 -9.45 8.92
CA LYS A 104 4.95 -9.25 9.03
C LYS A 104 4.34 -8.58 7.80
N PHE A 105 4.89 -7.45 7.37
CA PHE A 105 4.33 -6.64 6.29
C PHE A 105 5.04 -6.97 4.97
N ARG A 106 4.42 -7.85 4.18
CA ARG A 106 4.96 -8.33 2.89
C ARG A 106 4.28 -7.70 1.67
N GLY A 107 3.35 -6.78 1.90
CA GLY A 107 2.48 -6.24 0.86
C GLY A 107 1.39 -7.23 0.42
N ILE A 108 0.54 -6.73 -0.46
CA ILE A 108 -0.60 -7.44 -1.06
C ILE A 108 -0.19 -7.88 -2.46
N ASP A 109 -0.29 -9.18 -2.73
CA ASP A 109 0.00 -9.76 -4.05
C ASP A 109 -1.11 -9.42 -5.05
N GLY A 110 -0.74 -8.78 -6.15
CA GLY A 110 -1.66 -8.36 -7.20
C GLY A 110 -1.90 -9.42 -8.28
N LYS A 111 -1.14 -10.52 -8.32
CA LYS A 111 -1.35 -11.60 -9.31
C LYS A 111 -2.79 -12.09 -9.43
N PRO A 112 -3.61 -12.18 -8.36
CA PRO A 112 -5.02 -12.55 -8.50
C PRO A 112 -5.84 -11.63 -9.42
N LEU A 113 -5.45 -10.36 -9.58
CA LEU A 113 -6.11 -9.40 -10.48
C LEU A 113 -6.01 -9.78 -11.96
N ASN A 114 -4.93 -10.47 -12.35
CA ASN A 114 -4.72 -10.90 -13.74
C ASN A 114 -5.87 -11.81 -14.24
N ARG A 115 -6.50 -12.58 -13.34
CA ARG A 115 -7.65 -13.46 -13.68
C ARG A 115 -8.88 -12.69 -14.14
N PHE A 116 -8.96 -11.41 -13.79
CA PHE A 116 -10.02 -10.50 -14.20
C PHE A 116 -9.61 -9.66 -15.41
N GLY A 117 -8.42 -9.86 -15.98
CA GLY A 117 -7.90 -9.03 -17.08
C GLY A 117 -7.35 -7.68 -16.60
N ILE A 118 -6.95 -7.57 -15.34
CA ILE A 118 -6.31 -6.38 -14.76
C ILE A 118 -4.82 -6.70 -14.55
N PRO A 119 -3.91 -6.30 -15.46
CA PRO A 119 -2.51 -6.69 -15.38
C PRO A 119 -1.75 -5.87 -14.33
N VAL A 120 -0.91 -6.54 -13.54
CA VAL A 120 0.00 -5.86 -12.58
C VAL A 120 1.41 -5.62 -13.14
N MET A 121 1.69 -6.16 -14.33
CA MET A 121 2.95 -6.05 -15.04
C MET A 121 2.68 -6.02 -16.54
N HIS A 122 3.41 -5.16 -17.25
CA HIS A 122 3.48 -5.18 -18.70
C HIS A 122 4.42 -6.31 -19.14
N GLU A 123 3.90 -7.34 -19.79
CA GLU A 123 4.66 -8.56 -20.09
C GLU A 123 5.89 -8.32 -20.97
N GLU A 124 5.76 -7.48 -22.01
CA GLU A 124 6.86 -7.24 -22.94
C GLU A 124 8.01 -6.42 -22.34
N THR A 125 7.71 -5.42 -21.51
CA THR A 125 8.71 -4.51 -20.94
C THR A 125 9.17 -4.94 -19.55
N GLY A 126 8.47 -5.88 -18.92
CA GLY A 126 8.66 -6.26 -17.51
C GLY A 126 8.31 -5.14 -16.51
N ARG A 127 7.69 -4.04 -16.96
CA ARG A 127 7.38 -2.89 -16.11
C ARG A 127 6.16 -3.20 -15.24
N TYR A 128 6.29 -3.01 -13.94
CA TYR A 128 5.17 -3.13 -13.01
C TYR A 128 4.30 -1.88 -13.01
N PHE A 129 2.99 -2.08 -12.87
CA PHE A 129 2.03 -0.99 -12.71
C PHE A 129 1.79 -0.70 -11.23
N HIS A 130 1.61 0.58 -10.91
CA HIS A 130 1.06 0.97 -9.61
C HIS A 130 -0.42 0.57 -9.57
N TRP A 131 -0.82 -0.03 -8.45
CA TRP A 131 -2.21 -0.35 -8.16
C TRP A 131 -2.48 -0.29 -6.66
N LEU A 132 -3.72 0.01 -6.25
CA LEU A 132 -4.14 -0.01 -4.84
C LEU A 132 -5.63 -0.37 -4.70
N PRO A 133 -6.01 -1.36 -3.87
CA PRO A 133 -7.40 -1.74 -3.63
C PRO A 133 -8.05 -0.80 -2.60
N LEU A 134 -9.08 -0.08 -3.03
CA LEU A 134 -9.75 0.96 -2.25
C LEU A 134 -11.24 0.72 -2.17
N GLU A 135 -11.85 1.35 -1.19
CA GLU A 135 -13.28 1.37 -0.95
C GLU A 135 -13.73 2.83 -0.83
N LYS A 136 -14.90 3.14 -1.38
CA LYS A 136 -15.57 4.42 -1.17
C LYS A 136 -17.08 4.21 -1.25
N ASP A 137 -17.80 4.64 -0.22
CA ASP A 137 -19.26 4.63 -0.15
C ASP A 137 -19.88 3.23 -0.43
N GLY A 138 -19.21 2.17 0.03
CA GLY A 138 -19.56 0.76 -0.17
C GLY A 138 -19.09 0.18 -1.51
N ILE A 139 -18.42 0.97 -2.35
CA ILE A 139 -17.97 0.57 -3.69
C ILE A 139 -16.49 0.24 -3.66
N TYR A 140 -16.14 -0.99 -4.05
CA TYR A 140 -14.75 -1.44 -4.15
C TYR A 140 -14.18 -1.21 -5.55
N TYR A 141 -12.97 -0.66 -5.60
CA TYR A 141 -12.26 -0.39 -6.85
C TYR A 141 -10.76 -0.57 -6.68
N VAL A 142 -10.05 -0.75 -7.78
CA VAL A 142 -8.59 -0.64 -7.81
C VAL A 142 -8.20 0.67 -8.48
N SER A 143 -7.45 1.50 -7.75
CA SER A 143 -6.81 2.70 -8.30
C SER A 143 -5.58 2.26 -9.08
N VAL A 144 -5.46 2.69 -10.34
CA VAL A 144 -4.40 2.29 -11.26
C VAL A 144 -3.89 3.48 -12.07
N GLY A 145 -2.66 3.38 -12.57
CA GLY A 145 -2.12 4.31 -13.57
C GLY A 145 -2.79 4.10 -14.94
N SER A 146 -2.97 5.17 -15.71
CA SER A 146 -3.65 5.11 -17.02
C SER A 146 -2.97 4.21 -18.05
N SER A 147 -1.65 4.03 -17.93
CA SER A 147 -0.85 3.16 -18.80
C SER A 147 -1.30 1.70 -18.80
N ILE A 148 -2.08 1.26 -17.80
CA ILE A 148 -2.59 -0.11 -17.75
C ILE A 148 -3.59 -0.42 -18.87
N LEU A 149 -4.30 0.60 -19.39
CA LEU A 149 -5.35 0.41 -20.40
C LEU A 149 -4.85 -0.21 -21.70
N GLU A 150 -3.61 0.10 -22.08
CA GLU A 150 -2.96 -0.46 -23.28
C GLU A 150 -2.77 -1.98 -23.17
N CYS A 151 -2.74 -2.51 -21.95
CA CYS A 151 -2.58 -3.93 -21.66
C CYS A 151 -3.89 -4.63 -21.27
N MET A 152 -4.98 -3.88 -21.12
CA MET A 152 -6.28 -4.46 -20.77
C MET A 152 -7.03 -4.93 -22.03
N PRO A 153 -7.74 -6.06 -21.97
CA PRO A 153 -8.57 -6.50 -23.08
C PRO A 153 -9.65 -5.45 -23.39
N SER A 154 -9.86 -5.14 -24.67
CA SER A 154 -10.77 -4.11 -25.17
C SER A 154 -12.28 -4.42 -24.99
N ALA A 155 -12.61 -5.51 -24.29
CA ALA A 155 -13.96 -6.02 -24.17
C ALA A 155 -14.69 -5.47 -22.93
N LYS A 156 -16.03 -5.41 -23.03
CA LYS A 156 -16.91 -5.20 -21.87
C LYS A 156 -16.68 -6.32 -20.85
N SER A 157 -16.40 -5.93 -19.61
CA SER A 157 -16.20 -6.86 -18.49
C SER A 157 -17.50 -7.07 -17.71
N GLU A 158 -17.81 -8.31 -17.36
CA GLU A 158 -18.87 -8.62 -16.39
C GLU A 158 -18.42 -8.35 -14.94
N GLN A 159 -17.14 -8.06 -14.73
CA GLN A 159 -16.53 -7.95 -13.40
C GLN A 159 -16.35 -6.49 -12.95
N PHE A 160 -16.22 -5.55 -13.88
CA PHE A 160 -15.94 -4.15 -13.57
C PHE A 160 -16.39 -3.16 -14.63
N GLU A 161 -16.32 -1.89 -14.26
CA GLU A 161 -16.40 -0.71 -15.11
C GLU A 161 -15.12 0.12 -14.94
N ILE A 162 -14.77 0.92 -15.94
CA ILE A 162 -13.57 1.77 -15.90
C ILE A 162 -14.01 3.23 -15.83
N GLU A 163 -13.53 3.94 -14.82
CA GLU A 163 -13.65 5.40 -14.67
C GLU A 163 -12.26 6.00 -14.92
N VAL A 164 -12.11 6.78 -16.00
CA VAL A 164 -10.84 7.38 -16.41
C VAL A 164 -10.53 8.63 -15.61
#